data_AF-A0A376JWR2-F1
#
_entry.id   AF-A0A376JWR2-F1
#
_cell.length_a   1.000
_cell.length_b   1.000
_cell.length_c   1.000
_cell.angle_alpha   90.00
_cell.angle_beta   90.00
_cell.angle_gamma   90.00
#
_symmetry.space_group_name_H-M   'P 1'
#
loop_
_entity.id
_entity.type
_entity.pdbx_description
1 polymer ?
#
loop_
_entity_poly.entity_id
_entity_poly.type
_entity_poly.pdbx_seq_one_letter_code
_entity_poly.pdbx_strand_id
1 'polypeptide(L)'
;MENIAAFPTLTESTEIETLEEYDQDATGKLAGYRRLEPTTLTLNRVLDDEHQAMLMKAVEDKTPLRFRMFYVVNSGYSAANTGYFCIFDAYVTSHKTRGADNKAVTLEFKLEPDGGILDRGIATEGRLLRRGDYGVGAGVHPFTGPIDSESLTGNRFVTYKGTASGNPYSTDTALIHLQANEHGAWQLTCNTSGAPRLRVRNIQENGRSEWIKVYSTNEKPTPAEIGAVAKTDRIDFGEY
;
A
#
# COMPACT_ATOMS: atom_id res chain seq x y z
N MET A 1 -10.67 -15.15 -5.18
CA MET A 1 -11.53 -16.11 -5.92
C MET A 1 -11.04 -16.13 -7.35
N GLU A 2 -10.54 -17.29 -7.75
CA GLU A 2 -10.21 -17.60 -9.13
C GLU A 2 -11.42 -18.33 -9.76
N ASN A 3 -11.52 -18.35 -11.08
CA ASN A 3 -12.54 -19.12 -11.83
C ASN A 3 -13.99 -18.59 -11.80
N ILE A 4 -14.17 -17.27 -11.85
CA ILE A 4 -15.50 -16.67 -12.09
C ILE A 4 -15.98 -17.05 -13.49
N ALA A 5 -17.14 -17.72 -13.57
CA ALA A 5 -17.74 -18.15 -14.83
C ALA A 5 -18.60 -17.04 -15.47
N ALA A 6 -19.24 -16.22 -14.64
CA ALA A 6 -19.98 -15.04 -15.08
C ALA A 6 -19.91 -13.95 -14.00
N PHE A 7 -19.69 -12.71 -14.44
CA PHE A 7 -19.68 -11.57 -13.52
C PHE A 7 -21.12 -11.27 -13.05
N PRO A 8 -21.34 -11.13 -11.73
CA PRO A 8 -22.62 -10.75 -11.18
C PRO A 8 -22.98 -9.30 -11.57
N THR A 9 -24.23 -9.08 -11.94
CA THR A 9 -24.79 -7.73 -12.16
C THR A 9 -25.40 -7.25 -10.84
N LEU A 10 -24.94 -6.11 -10.32
CA LEU A 10 -25.55 -5.46 -9.17
C LEU A 10 -26.66 -4.53 -9.64
N THR A 11 -27.88 -4.74 -9.12
CA THR A 11 -29.01 -3.82 -9.31
C THR A 11 -29.27 -3.09 -8.00
N GLU A 12 -29.29 -1.75 -8.05
CA GLU A 12 -29.69 -0.91 -6.92
C GLU A 12 -31.17 -0.54 -7.07
N SER A 13 -31.96 -0.73 -6.01
CA SER A 13 -33.33 -0.23 -5.93
C SER A 13 -33.47 0.81 -4.82
N THR A 14 -34.27 1.84 -5.09
CA THR A 14 -34.67 2.86 -4.11
C THR A 14 -36.12 2.64 -3.74
N GLU A 15 -36.38 2.33 -2.47
CA GLU A 15 -37.72 2.34 -1.91
C GLU A 15 -38.08 3.81 -1.60
N ILE A 16 -39.10 4.37 -2.25
CA ILE A 16 -39.60 5.72 -1.96
C ILE A 16 -40.85 5.54 -1.11
N GLU A 17 -40.81 5.95 0.16
CA GLU A 17 -42.00 6.01 1.00
C GLU A 17 -42.72 7.33 0.72
N THR A 18 -43.95 7.25 0.20
CA THR A 18 -44.83 8.40 0.02
C THR A 18 -45.66 8.57 1.29
N LEU A 19 -45.42 9.65 2.04
CA LEU A 19 -46.30 10.07 3.13
C LEU A 19 -47.33 11.03 2.54
N GLU A 20 -48.59 10.58 2.50
CA GLU A 20 -49.73 11.47 2.25
C GLU A 20 -50.21 12.03 3.60
N GLU A 21 -49.90 13.29 3.87
CA GLU A 21 -50.49 14.01 5.00
C GLU A 21 -51.87 14.52 4.58
N TYR A 22 -52.91 14.17 5.35
CA TYR A 22 -54.32 14.42 5.03
C TYR A 22 -54.71 15.92 4.95
N ASP A 23 -53.78 16.84 5.21
CA ASP A 23 -54.03 18.28 5.38
C ASP A 23 -53.20 19.19 4.43
N GLN A 24 -52.51 18.62 3.43
CA GLN A 24 -51.73 19.40 2.45
C GLN A 24 -51.78 18.81 1.03
N ASP A 25 -51.91 19.68 0.02
CA ASP A 25 -51.83 19.35 -1.43
C ASP A 25 -50.41 18.94 -1.91
N ALA A 26 -49.45 18.80 -1.01
CA ALA A 26 -48.06 18.51 -1.32
C ALA A 26 -47.66 17.11 -0.80
N THR A 27 -47.39 16.18 -1.72
CA THR A 27 -46.88 14.84 -1.39
C THR A 27 -45.42 14.92 -0.91
N GLY A 28 -45.18 14.62 0.36
CA GLY A 28 -43.83 14.44 0.90
C GLY A 28 -43.24 13.12 0.43
N LYS A 29 -42.13 13.17 -0.33
CA LYS A 29 -41.36 11.96 -0.70
C LYS A 29 -40.18 11.81 0.26
N LEU A 30 -40.20 10.78 1.10
CA LEU A 30 -39.00 10.38 1.83
C LEU A 30 -38.17 9.44 0.97
N ALA A 31 -36.90 9.80 0.77
CA ALA A 31 -35.93 8.91 0.14
C ALA A 31 -35.62 7.78 1.13
N GLY A 32 -36.16 6.58 0.87
CA GLY A 32 -35.87 5.40 1.68
C GLY A 32 -34.47 4.85 1.44
N TYR A 33 -34.12 3.81 2.20
CA TYR A 33 -32.82 3.17 2.14
C TYR A 33 -32.57 2.56 0.75
N ARG A 34 -31.41 2.85 0.15
CA ARG A 34 -30.94 2.17 -1.07
C ARG A 34 -30.59 0.73 -0.73
N ARG A 35 -31.27 -0.24 -1.35
CA ARG A 35 -31.03 -1.67 -1.17
C ARG A 35 -30.40 -2.26 -2.42
N LEU A 36 -29.51 -3.23 -2.24
CA LEU A 36 -29.01 -4.05 -3.32
C LEU A 36 -29.97 -5.22 -3.54
N GLU A 37 -30.31 -5.48 -4.79
CA GLU A 37 -31.13 -6.64 -5.14
C GLU A 37 -30.33 -7.95 -5.03
N PRO A 38 -31.01 -9.08 -4.74
CA PRO A 38 -30.37 -10.38 -4.73
C PRO A 38 -29.63 -10.66 -6.04
N THR A 39 -28.37 -11.06 -5.91
CA THR A 39 -27.47 -11.24 -7.06
C THR A 39 -26.93 -12.67 -7.10
N THR A 40 -26.64 -13.20 -8.29
CA THR A 40 -26.12 -14.56 -8.44
C THR A 40 -24.64 -14.54 -8.80
N LEU A 41 -23.81 -15.20 -7.99
CA LEU A 41 -22.39 -15.43 -8.27
C LEU A 41 -22.23 -16.79 -8.95
N THR A 42 -21.64 -16.82 -10.15
CA THR A 42 -21.41 -18.08 -10.88
C THR A 42 -19.91 -18.37 -10.98
N LEU A 43 -19.50 -19.52 -10.47
CA LEU A 43 -18.10 -20.00 -10.44
C LEU A 43 -17.98 -21.29 -11.25
N ASN A 44 -16.83 -21.51 -11.90
CA ASN A 44 -16.50 -22.85 -12.41
C ASN A 44 -16.08 -23.72 -11.22
N ARG A 45 -16.62 -24.94 -11.14
CA ARG A 45 -16.32 -25.86 -10.04
C ARG A 45 -14.85 -26.29 -10.12
N VAL A 46 -14.14 -26.13 -9.02
CA VAL A 46 -12.78 -26.63 -8.84
C VAL A 46 -12.78 -27.58 -7.65
N LEU A 47 -12.10 -28.71 -7.78
CA LEU A 47 -11.93 -29.66 -6.68
C LEU A 47 -10.98 -29.05 -5.64
N ASP A 48 -11.34 -29.16 -4.36
CA ASP A 48 -10.53 -28.72 -3.22
C ASP A 48 -10.23 -27.20 -3.14
N ASP A 49 -11.10 -26.36 -3.70
CA ASP A 49 -10.99 -24.91 -3.55
C ASP A 49 -11.53 -24.41 -2.19
N GLU A 50 -10.66 -23.80 -1.38
CA GLU A 50 -10.99 -23.30 -0.03
C GLU A 50 -12.09 -22.22 -0.05
N HIS A 51 -12.17 -21.39 -1.10
CA HIS A 51 -13.18 -20.34 -1.21
C HIS A 51 -14.55 -20.92 -1.58
N GLN A 52 -14.61 -21.94 -2.44
CA GLN A 52 -15.84 -22.66 -2.73
C GLN A 52 -16.35 -23.42 -1.50
N ALA A 53 -15.45 -24.03 -0.72
CA ALA A 53 -15.80 -24.66 0.55
C ALA A 53 -16.34 -23.64 1.58
N MET A 54 -15.72 -22.45 1.66
CA MET A 54 -16.21 -21.36 2.50
C MET A 54 -17.62 -20.92 2.12
N LEU A 55 -17.93 -20.77 0.83
CA LEU A 55 -19.26 -20.41 0.36
C LEU A 55 -20.30 -21.50 0.64
N MET A 56 -19.95 -22.77 0.45
CA MET A 56 -20.83 -23.90 0.78
C MET A 56 -21.14 -23.94 2.28
N LYS A 57 -20.12 -23.77 3.13
CA LYS A 57 -20.31 -23.68 4.58
C LYS A 57 -21.16 -22.47 4.97
N ALA A 58 -21.01 -21.34 4.30
CA ALA A 58 -21.82 -20.15 4.56
C ALA A 58 -23.31 -20.36 4.23
N VAL A 59 -23.62 -21.21 3.24
CA VAL A 59 -25.00 -21.65 2.95
C VAL A 59 -25.58 -22.50 4.08
N GLU A 60 -24.78 -23.41 4.62
CA GLU A 60 -25.20 -24.32 5.70
C GLU A 60 -25.39 -23.58 7.03
N ASP A 61 -24.40 -22.79 7.42
CA ASP A 61 -24.36 -22.08 8.70
C ASP A 61 -25.18 -20.78 8.71
N LYS A 62 -25.68 -20.35 7.54
CA LYS A 62 -26.34 -19.05 7.32
C LYS A 62 -25.50 -17.89 7.86
N THR A 63 -24.20 -17.89 7.58
CA THR A 63 -23.29 -16.85 8.05
C THR A 63 -23.23 -15.70 7.05
N PRO A 64 -23.31 -14.44 7.51
CA PRO A 64 -23.13 -13.29 6.63
C PRO A 64 -21.67 -13.19 6.22
N LEU A 65 -21.44 -13.01 4.92
CA LEU A 65 -20.11 -12.80 4.35
C LEU A 65 -20.01 -11.40 3.75
N ARG A 66 -18.82 -10.82 3.87
CA ARG A 66 -18.50 -9.56 3.22
C ARG A 66 -18.00 -9.81 1.81
N PHE A 67 -18.68 -9.25 0.84
CA PHE A 67 -18.31 -9.31 -0.57
C PHE A 67 -17.68 -7.99 -1.00
N ARG A 68 -16.59 -8.09 -1.75
CA ARG A 68 -16.00 -6.99 -2.51
C ARG A 68 -16.05 -7.34 -3.99
N MET A 69 -16.94 -6.68 -4.73
CA MET A 69 -17.00 -6.80 -6.18
C MET A 69 -16.17 -5.69 -6.82
N PHE A 70 -15.30 -6.05 -7.76
CA PHE A 70 -14.43 -5.11 -8.46
C PHE A 70 -14.59 -5.27 -9.97
N TYR A 71 -15.16 -4.26 -10.62
CA TYR A 71 -15.42 -4.19 -12.05
C TYR A 71 -14.29 -3.42 -12.72
N VAL A 72 -13.37 -4.15 -13.34
CA VAL A 72 -12.26 -3.58 -14.11
C VAL A 72 -12.77 -3.04 -15.44
N VAL A 73 -12.49 -1.77 -15.72
CA VAL A 73 -12.65 -1.21 -17.07
C VAL A 73 -11.36 -1.52 -17.82
N ASN A 74 -11.36 -2.59 -18.63
CA ASN A 74 -10.20 -2.92 -19.45
C ASN A 74 -10.12 -1.93 -20.63
N SER A 75 -9.32 -0.89 -20.49
CA SER A 75 -9.08 0.11 -21.55
C SER A 75 -7.98 -0.31 -22.54
N GLY A 76 -7.41 -1.51 -22.43
CA GLY A 76 -6.39 -2.03 -23.34
C GLY A 76 -5.02 -1.35 -23.28
N TYR A 77 -4.83 -0.31 -22.45
CA TYR A 77 -3.66 0.58 -22.50
C TYR A 77 -2.88 0.77 -21.17
N SER A 78 -3.14 0.01 -20.10
CA SER A 78 -2.43 0.24 -18.83
C SER A 78 -2.14 -1.03 -18.03
N ALA A 79 -0.96 -1.09 -17.42
CA ALA A 79 -0.54 -2.13 -16.46
C ALA A 79 -1.25 -2.03 -15.10
N ALA A 80 -2.08 -1.01 -14.90
CA ALA A 80 -2.91 -0.82 -13.71
C ALA A 80 -4.37 -0.66 -14.13
N ASN A 81 -5.17 -1.67 -13.83
CA ASN A 81 -6.59 -1.72 -14.15
C ASN A 81 -7.39 -0.85 -13.17
N THR A 82 -7.86 0.31 -13.61
CA THR A 82 -8.82 1.09 -12.83
C THR A 82 -10.22 0.50 -12.99
N GLY A 83 -10.91 0.34 -11.86
CA GLY A 83 -12.23 -0.28 -11.82
C GLY A 83 -13.13 0.34 -10.76
N TYR A 84 -14.41 0.05 -10.87
CA TYR A 84 -15.40 0.40 -9.86
C TYR A 84 -15.51 -0.73 -8.84
N PHE A 85 -15.49 -0.42 -7.55
CA PHE A 85 -15.71 -1.40 -6.49
C PHE A 85 -17.01 -1.12 -5.72
N CYS A 86 -17.61 -2.20 -5.22
CA CYS A 86 -18.73 -2.16 -4.29
C CYS A 86 -18.49 -3.20 -3.17
N ILE A 87 -18.61 -2.76 -1.92
CA ILE A 87 -18.50 -3.61 -0.73
C ILE A 87 -19.86 -3.68 -0.05
N PHE A 88 -20.32 -4.89 0.21
CA PHE A 88 -21.58 -5.15 0.89
C PHE A 88 -21.52 -6.47 1.66
N ASP A 89 -22.33 -6.58 2.70
CA ASP A 89 -22.52 -7.84 3.43
C ASP A 89 -23.73 -8.57 2.83
N ALA A 90 -23.63 -9.89 2.65
CA ALA A 90 -24.71 -10.69 2.12
C ALA A 90 -24.71 -12.10 2.71
N TYR A 91 -25.90 -12.68 2.82
CA TYR A 91 -26.07 -14.11 3.07
C TYR A 91 -25.99 -14.88 1.76
N VAL A 92 -25.30 -16.03 1.80
CA VAL A 92 -25.35 -16.99 0.71
C VAL A 92 -26.53 -17.92 0.98
N THR A 93 -27.66 -17.72 0.30
CA THR A 93 -28.91 -18.39 0.69
C THR A 93 -29.12 -19.74 0.02
N SER A 94 -28.51 -19.94 -1.15
CA SER A 94 -28.59 -21.21 -1.85
C SER A 94 -27.40 -21.39 -2.79
N HIS A 95 -27.10 -22.64 -3.11
CA HIS A 95 -26.19 -22.99 -4.19
C HIS A 95 -26.88 -23.97 -5.15
N LYS A 96 -26.55 -23.90 -6.44
CA LYS A 96 -26.97 -24.87 -7.47
C LYS A 96 -25.75 -25.32 -8.26
N THR A 97 -25.62 -26.62 -8.44
CA THR A 97 -24.60 -27.19 -9.34
C THR A 97 -25.24 -27.43 -10.70
N ARG A 98 -24.64 -26.90 -11.77
CA ARG A 98 -25.04 -27.18 -13.15
C ARG A 98 -23.89 -27.86 -13.88
N GLY A 99 -24.21 -28.83 -14.73
CA GLY A 99 -23.27 -29.51 -15.59
C GLY A 99 -23.99 -30.16 -16.77
N ALA A 100 -23.29 -30.36 -17.88
CA ALA A 100 -23.78 -31.12 -19.03
C ALA A 100 -22.60 -31.88 -19.65
N ASP A 101 -22.87 -32.94 -20.41
CA ASP A 101 -21.84 -33.81 -21.00
C ASP A 101 -20.79 -33.04 -21.83
N ASN A 102 -21.17 -31.90 -22.42
CA ASN A 102 -20.31 -31.04 -23.24
C ASN A 102 -20.02 -29.66 -22.60
N LYS A 103 -20.25 -29.46 -21.30
CA LYS A 103 -20.01 -28.16 -20.63
C LYS A 103 -19.32 -28.32 -19.28
N ALA A 104 -18.45 -27.36 -18.95
CA ALA A 104 -17.82 -27.30 -17.63
C ALA A 104 -18.87 -27.19 -16.51
N VAL A 105 -18.61 -27.84 -15.38
CA VAL A 105 -19.48 -27.83 -14.21
C VAL A 105 -19.39 -26.46 -13.54
N THR A 106 -20.52 -25.80 -13.31
CA THR A 106 -20.62 -24.50 -12.65
C THR A 106 -21.38 -24.58 -11.33
N LEU A 107 -21.00 -23.72 -10.38
CA LEU A 107 -21.67 -23.48 -9.12
C LEU A 107 -22.30 -22.09 -9.15
N GLU A 108 -23.62 -22.02 -8.96
CA GLU A 108 -24.38 -20.77 -8.84
C GLU A 108 -24.71 -20.54 -7.37
N PHE A 109 -24.23 -19.45 -6.79
CA PHE A 109 -24.54 -19.03 -5.41
C PHE A 109 -25.47 -17.81 -5.43
N LYS A 110 -26.60 -17.89 -4.72
CA LYS A 110 -27.51 -16.75 -4.55
C LYS A 110 -27.06 -15.92 -3.36
N LEU A 111 -26.74 -14.65 -3.60
CA LEU A 111 -26.36 -13.66 -2.60
C LEU A 111 -27.57 -12.79 -2.29
N GLU A 112 -27.97 -12.74 -1.03
CA GLU A 112 -29.01 -11.84 -0.53
C GLU A 112 -28.34 -10.79 0.37
N PRO A 113 -28.18 -9.54 -0.12
CA PRO A 113 -27.58 -8.46 0.65
C PRO A 113 -28.32 -8.22 1.96
N ASP A 114 -27.55 -8.10 3.05
CA ASP A 114 -28.06 -7.76 4.37
C ASP A 114 -27.72 -6.29 4.67
N GLY A 115 -28.65 -5.40 4.36
CA GLY A 115 -28.49 -3.96 4.52
C GLY A 115 -28.05 -3.22 3.26
N GLY A 116 -27.41 -2.06 3.46
CA GLY A 116 -26.98 -1.16 2.40
C GLY A 116 -25.55 -1.42 1.92
N ILE A 117 -25.14 -0.67 0.91
CA ILE A 117 -23.75 -0.62 0.45
C ILE A 117 -22.88 -0.03 1.55
N LEU A 118 -21.84 -0.76 1.97
CA LEU A 118 -20.90 -0.32 3.00
C LEU A 118 -19.92 0.71 2.45
N ASP A 119 -19.41 0.46 1.24
CA ASP A 119 -18.50 1.36 0.55
C ASP A 119 -18.56 1.13 -0.96
N ARG A 120 -18.36 2.20 -1.73
CA ARG A 120 -18.27 2.14 -3.19
C ARG A 120 -17.39 3.25 -3.72
N GLY A 121 -16.70 2.98 -4.80
CA GLY A 121 -15.85 3.98 -5.41
C GLY A 121 -15.05 3.45 -6.59
N ILE A 122 -14.08 4.25 -7.00
CA ILE A 122 -13.13 3.87 -8.04
C ILE A 122 -11.83 3.46 -7.34
N ALA A 123 -11.35 2.27 -7.63
CA ALA A 123 -10.06 1.78 -7.17
C ALA A 123 -9.22 1.36 -8.37
N THR A 124 -7.92 1.53 -8.26
CA THR A 124 -6.97 0.98 -9.22
C THR A 124 -6.45 -0.32 -8.66
N GLU A 125 -6.45 -1.39 -9.46
CA GLU A 125 -5.87 -2.68 -9.12
C GLU A 125 -4.45 -2.43 -8.56
N GLY A 126 -4.31 -2.70 -7.26
CA GLY A 126 -3.14 -2.29 -6.51
C GLY A 126 -1.95 -3.16 -6.86
N ARG A 127 -0.82 -2.51 -7.16
CA ARG A 127 0.51 -3.13 -7.05
C ARG A 127 0.63 -3.75 -5.65
N LEU A 128 1.15 -4.98 -5.57
CA LEU A 128 1.37 -5.68 -4.29
C LEU A 128 2.09 -4.75 -3.29
N LEU A 129 1.40 -4.36 -2.23
CA LEU A 129 1.96 -3.58 -1.13
C LEU A 129 2.76 -4.52 -0.23
N ARG A 130 4.07 -4.33 -0.17
CA ARG A 130 4.96 -5.11 0.69
C ARG A 130 4.93 -4.51 2.09
N ARG A 131 5.27 -5.33 3.10
CA ARG A 131 5.32 -4.91 4.53
C ARG A 131 6.20 -3.67 4.80
N GLY A 132 7.09 -3.30 3.87
CA GLY A 132 7.93 -2.10 3.93
C GLY A 132 7.42 -0.90 3.12
N ASP A 133 6.32 -1.03 2.37
CA ASP A 133 5.71 0.07 1.61
C ASP A 133 4.81 0.97 2.50
N TYR A 134 4.69 0.63 3.79
CA TYR A 134 3.97 1.42 4.80
C TYR A 134 4.79 1.50 6.10
N GLY A 135 4.76 2.66 6.75
CA GLY A 135 5.56 2.94 7.95
C GLY A 135 6.23 4.32 7.89
N VAL A 136 6.91 4.71 8.97
CA VAL A 136 7.68 5.97 9.01
C VAL A 136 8.76 5.91 7.93
N GLY A 137 8.65 6.78 6.91
CA GLY A 137 9.66 6.90 5.85
C GLY A 137 9.47 6.11 4.56
N ALA A 138 8.37 5.38 4.41
CA ALA A 138 8.12 4.49 3.27
C ALA A 138 7.77 5.22 1.94
N GLY A 139 8.31 6.42 1.69
CA GLY A 139 7.93 7.26 0.55
C GLY A 139 7.81 6.51 -0.77
N VAL A 140 6.59 6.42 -1.31
CA VAL A 140 6.26 5.77 -2.58
C VAL A 140 5.56 6.77 -3.49
N HIS A 141 5.75 6.72 -4.80
CA HIS A 141 4.94 7.52 -5.71
C HIS A 141 3.47 7.04 -5.66
N PRO A 142 2.43 7.89 -5.47
CA PRO A 142 2.41 9.37 -5.41
C PRO A 142 2.52 9.99 -3.99
N PHE A 143 2.57 9.17 -2.94
CA PHE A 143 2.68 9.60 -1.54
C PHE A 143 4.13 9.88 -1.14
N THR A 144 4.55 11.11 -1.36
CA THR A 144 5.88 11.56 -0.94
C THR A 144 6.04 11.34 0.56
N GLY A 145 7.05 10.56 0.96
CA GLY A 145 7.35 10.33 2.37
C GLY A 145 7.74 11.63 3.07
N PRO A 146 7.80 11.66 4.42
CA PRO A 146 8.25 12.84 5.15
C PRO A 146 9.60 13.33 4.58
N ILE A 147 9.68 14.61 4.19
CA ILE A 147 10.86 15.24 3.55
C ILE A 147 11.59 16.16 4.54
N ASP A 148 11.04 16.35 5.74
CA ASP A 148 11.62 17.23 6.74
C ASP A 148 12.96 16.65 7.25
N SER A 149 14.04 17.05 6.59
CA SER A 149 15.40 16.63 6.91
C SER A 149 16.06 17.54 7.95
N GLU A 150 15.39 18.63 8.32
CA GLU A 150 15.98 19.75 9.07
C GLU A 150 15.40 19.94 10.47
N SER A 151 14.21 19.42 10.76
CA SER A 151 13.64 19.49 12.11
C SER A 151 14.53 18.83 13.16
N LEU A 152 14.71 19.50 14.30
CA LEU A 152 15.43 18.99 15.46
C LEU A 152 14.65 17.91 16.23
N THR A 153 13.35 17.75 15.93
CA THR A 153 12.46 16.92 16.74
C THR A 153 12.00 15.66 16.01
N GLY A 154 11.91 14.58 16.78
CA GLY A 154 11.28 13.32 16.39
C GLY A 154 12.18 12.36 15.60
N ASN A 155 12.01 11.07 15.90
CA ASN A 155 12.66 9.98 15.17
C ASN A 155 12.02 9.79 13.80
N ARG A 156 12.83 9.70 12.75
CA ARG A 156 12.33 9.59 11.38
C ARG A 156 13.28 8.87 10.45
N PHE A 157 12.65 8.21 9.49
CA PHE A 157 13.27 7.66 8.30
C PHE A 157 12.70 8.47 7.15
N VAL A 158 13.53 9.06 6.32
CA VAL A 158 13.09 10.02 5.30
C VAL A 158 13.91 9.86 4.02
N THR A 159 13.33 10.28 2.90
CA THR A 159 14.13 10.54 1.69
C THR A 159 14.85 11.87 1.88
N TYR A 160 16.18 11.86 1.76
CA TYR A 160 16.99 13.07 1.78
C TYR A 160 17.32 13.49 0.36
N LYS A 161 16.72 14.58 -0.08
CA LYS A 161 16.81 15.04 -1.47
C LYS A 161 18.23 15.43 -1.85
N GLY A 162 18.64 15.09 -3.07
CA GLY A 162 19.94 15.50 -3.62
C GLY A 162 20.07 17.01 -3.77
N THR A 163 18.95 17.70 -3.95
CA THR A 163 18.87 19.17 -4.01
C THR A 163 19.02 19.85 -2.64
N ALA A 164 18.98 19.10 -1.54
CA ALA A 164 19.18 19.67 -0.21
C ALA A 164 20.68 20.00 -0.02
N SER A 165 20.99 21.26 0.32
CA SER A 165 22.36 21.75 0.51
C SER A 165 23.14 20.96 1.57
N GLY A 166 22.44 20.39 2.55
CA GLY A 166 23.04 19.55 3.57
C GLY A 166 23.27 18.09 3.16
N ASN A 167 22.88 17.64 1.95
CA ASN A 167 23.08 16.25 1.52
C ASN A 167 24.51 16.04 1.00
N PRO A 168 25.29 15.11 1.59
CA PRO A 168 26.70 14.94 1.24
C PRO A 168 26.92 14.27 -0.13
N TYR A 169 25.86 13.80 -0.80
CA TYR A 169 25.95 13.03 -2.04
C TYR A 169 25.39 13.73 -3.27
N SER A 170 24.73 14.89 -3.12
CA SER A 170 24.10 15.63 -4.23
C SER A 170 23.11 14.79 -5.07
N THR A 171 22.64 13.67 -4.53
CA THR A 171 21.68 12.74 -5.11
C THR A 171 20.70 12.30 -4.04
N ASP A 172 19.49 11.88 -4.42
CA ASP A 172 18.50 11.38 -3.46
C ASP A 172 19.07 10.17 -2.67
N THR A 173 19.05 10.27 -1.34
CA THR A 173 19.49 9.23 -0.41
C THR A 173 18.41 8.89 0.61
N ALA A 174 18.60 7.79 1.34
CA ALA A 174 17.85 7.53 2.56
C ALA A 174 18.55 8.16 3.77
N LEU A 175 17.79 8.75 4.67
CA LEU A 175 18.27 9.36 5.90
C LEU A 175 17.54 8.77 7.10
N ILE A 176 18.32 8.38 8.10
CA ILE A 176 17.85 8.04 9.43
C ILE A 176 18.19 9.22 10.32
N HIS A 177 17.21 9.73 11.06
CA HIS A 177 17.40 10.73 12.12
C HIS A 177 16.82 10.15 13.41
N LEU A 178 17.65 10.02 14.44
CA LEU A 178 17.22 9.56 15.76
C LEU A 178 17.62 10.59 16.83
N GLN A 179 16.64 11.01 17.61
CA GLN A 179 16.78 11.92 18.73
C GLN A 179 16.89 11.12 20.03
N ALA A 180 18.00 11.29 20.73
CA ALA A 180 18.24 10.62 22.01
C ALA A 180 17.63 11.41 23.18
N ASN A 181 17.59 12.74 23.08
CA ASN A 181 17.01 13.64 24.06
C ASN A 181 16.63 14.99 23.41
N GLU A 182 16.02 15.89 24.18
CA GLU A 182 15.51 17.18 23.70
C GLU A 182 16.57 18.06 23.02
N HIS A 183 17.85 17.87 23.34
CA HIS A 183 18.96 18.72 22.87
C HIS A 183 19.93 18.00 21.92
N GLY A 184 19.71 16.72 21.63
CA GLY A 184 20.70 15.86 20.97
C GLY A 184 20.10 14.76 20.11
N ALA A 185 20.51 14.74 18.85
CA ALA A 185 20.15 13.75 17.86
C ALA A 185 21.36 13.38 16.97
N TRP A 186 21.21 12.33 16.17
CA TRP A 186 22.17 11.97 15.13
C TRP A 186 21.46 11.62 13.83
N GLN A 187 22.21 11.74 12.75
CA GLN A 187 21.78 11.44 11.41
C GLN A 187 22.75 10.52 10.69
N LEU A 188 22.23 9.55 9.94
CA LEU A 188 22.99 8.62 9.10
C LEU A 188 22.39 8.58 7.70
N THR A 189 23.24 8.64 6.68
CA THR A 189 22.81 8.51 5.28
C THR A 189 23.80 7.68 4.46
N CYS A 190 23.27 7.04 3.41
CA CYS A 190 24.02 6.20 2.48
C CYS A 190 23.69 6.59 1.03
N ASN A 191 24.68 6.54 0.14
CA ASN A 191 24.45 6.72 -1.29
C ASN A 191 23.60 5.58 -1.87
N THR A 192 22.84 5.89 -2.92
CA THR A 192 21.91 4.97 -3.59
C THR A 192 22.47 4.29 -4.82
N SER A 193 23.68 4.66 -5.26
CA SER A 193 24.34 4.14 -6.45
C SER A 193 25.83 3.87 -6.23
N GLY A 194 26.36 2.84 -6.91
CA GLY A 194 27.76 2.42 -6.79
C GLY A 194 28.08 1.69 -5.48
N ALA A 195 29.35 1.70 -5.07
CA ALA A 195 29.77 1.11 -3.80
C ALA A 195 29.15 1.88 -2.61
N PRO A 196 28.68 1.18 -1.55
CA PRO A 196 28.01 1.81 -0.42
C PRO A 196 29.01 2.62 0.43
N ARG A 197 28.62 3.85 0.74
CA ARG A 197 29.38 4.87 1.46
C ARG A 197 28.48 5.47 2.52
N LEU A 198 28.94 5.51 3.76
CA LEU A 198 28.17 5.99 4.89
C LEU A 198 28.67 7.35 5.35
N ARG A 199 27.73 8.25 5.70
CA ARG A 199 28.01 9.50 6.41
C ARG A 199 27.17 9.58 7.66
N VAL A 200 27.79 10.04 8.74
CA VAL A 200 27.13 10.29 10.03
C VAL A 200 27.37 11.74 10.45
N ARG A 201 26.37 12.36 11.09
CA ARG A 201 26.54 13.67 11.74
C ARG A 201 25.72 13.74 13.01
N ASN A 202 26.13 14.60 13.91
CA ASN A 202 25.37 14.94 15.10
C ASN A 202 24.52 16.19 14.84
N ILE A 203 23.35 16.21 15.47
CA ILE A 203 22.42 17.32 15.47
C ILE A 203 22.27 17.75 16.93
N GLN A 204 22.47 19.02 17.20
CA GLN A 204 22.39 19.63 18.53
C GLN A 204 21.46 20.83 18.48
N GLU A 205 20.95 21.25 19.63
CA GLU A 205 20.10 22.45 19.76
C GLU A 205 20.71 23.69 19.06
N ASN A 206 22.04 23.85 19.16
CA ASN A 206 22.76 25.00 18.63
C ASN A 206 23.38 24.78 17.24
N GLY A 207 23.01 23.71 16.53
CA GLY A 207 23.45 23.48 15.16
C GLY A 207 23.70 22.02 14.78
N ARG A 208 24.23 21.82 13.58
CA ARG A 208 24.55 20.51 13.02
C ARG A 208 26.06 20.40 12.84
N SER A 209 26.64 19.25 13.20
CA SER A 209 28.04 18.98 12.84
C SER A 209 28.18 18.79 11.33
N GLU A 210 29.42 18.86 10.85
CA GLU A 210 29.74 18.40 9.51
C GLU A 210 29.45 16.91 9.35
N TRP A 211 29.32 16.47 8.10
CA TRP A 211 29.20 15.05 7.78
C TRP A 211 30.55 14.37 7.90
N ILE A 212 30.60 13.34 8.75
CA ILE A 212 31.78 12.52 8.93
C ILE A 212 31.69 11.29 8.04
N LYS A 213 32.77 11.02 7.31
CA LYS A 213 32.97 9.80 6.52
C LYS A 213 33.19 8.61 7.44
N VAL A 214 32.38 7.56 7.28
CA VAL A 214 32.63 6.26 7.92
C VAL A 214 33.44 5.41 6.95
N TYR A 215 34.66 5.06 7.34
CA TYR A 215 35.54 4.27 6.49
C TYR A 215 35.03 2.84 6.33
N SER A 216 34.92 2.40 5.08
CA SER A 216 34.72 1.01 4.69
C SER A 216 35.93 0.52 3.88
N THR A 217 36.01 -0.77 3.56
CA THR A 217 37.05 -1.29 2.67
C THR A 217 37.09 -0.55 1.31
N ASN A 218 35.95 0.00 0.87
CA ASN A 218 35.82 0.78 -0.36
C ASN A 218 36.15 2.28 -0.21
N GLU A 219 36.24 2.80 1.01
CA GLU A 219 36.47 4.23 1.28
C GLU A 219 37.64 4.52 2.23
N LYS A 220 38.39 3.49 2.64
CA LYS A 220 39.59 3.66 3.46
C LYS A 220 40.57 4.60 2.76
N PRO A 221 41.26 5.48 3.51
CA PRO A 221 42.24 6.34 2.90
C PRO A 221 43.43 5.49 2.44
N THR A 222 43.99 5.88 1.30
CA THR A 222 45.21 5.32 0.73
C THR A 222 46.43 5.77 1.54
N PRO A 223 47.55 5.01 1.50
CA PRO A 223 48.79 5.44 2.15
C PRO A 223 49.24 6.84 1.74
N ALA A 224 49.05 7.20 0.46
CA ALA A 224 49.35 8.52 -0.06
C ALA A 224 48.49 9.63 0.59
N GLU A 225 47.19 9.39 0.79
CA GLU A 225 46.27 10.36 1.38
C GLU A 225 46.55 10.64 2.86
N ILE A 226 47.18 9.71 3.58
CA ILE A 226 47.56 9.90 4.99
C ILE A 226 49.06 10.19 5.18
N GLY A 227 49.82 10.35 4.09
CA GLY A 227 51.27 10.54 4.15
C GLY A 227 52.00 9.37 4.83
N ALA A 228 51.47 8.15 4.75
CA ALA A 228 52.12 6.97 5.29
C ALA A 228 53.24 6.52 4.36
N VAL A 229 54.43 6.34 4.92
CA VAL A 229 55.61 5.77 4.23
C VAL A 229 55.59 4.25 4.30
N ALA A 230 56.25 3.59 3.34
CA ALA A 230 56.35 2.13 3.40
C ALA A 230 57.25 1.72 4.58
N LYS A 231 56.94 0.60 5.22
CA LYS A 231 57.75 0.08 6.35
C LYS A 231 59.21 -0.18 5.97
N THR A 232 59.48 -0.39 4.68
CA THR A 232 60.80 -0.65 4.11
C THR A 232 61.50 0.60 3.58
N ASP A 233 60.85 1.76 3.58
CA ASP A 233 61.50 2.99 3.15
C ASP A 233 62.56 3.38 4.18
N ARG A 234 63.80 3.55 3.71
CA ARG A 234 64.86 4.17 4.50
C ARG A 234 64.59 5.67 4.54
N ILE A 235 64.30 6.18 5.73
CA ILE A 235 64.27 7.62 5.99
C ILE A 235 65.73 8.08 5.96
N ASP A 236 66.13 8.74 4.88
CA ASP A 236 67.40 9.45 4.80
C ASP A 236 67.26 10.76 5.58
N PHE A 237 68.01 10.88 6.68
CA PHE A 237 67.99 12.07 7.55
C PHE A 237 68.89 13.20 7.04
N GLY A 238 69.53 13.02 5.88
CA GLY A 238 70.51 13.96 5.35
C GLY A 238 71.81 13.91 6.15
N GLU A 239 72.93 13.71 5.46
CA GLU A 239 74.24 13.97 6.07
C GLU A 239 74.41 15.49 6.26
N TYR A 240 74.78 15.90 7.48
CA TYR A 240 75.16 17.27 7.81
C TYR A 240 76.56 17.61 7.30
#